data_AF-A0AAE0WQ67-F1
#
_entry.id   AF-A0AAE0WQ67-F1
#
_cell.length_a   1.000
_cell.length_b   1.000
_cell.length_c   1.000
_cell.angle_alpha   90.00
_cell.angle_beta   90.00
_cell.angle_gamma   90.00
#
_symmetry.space_group_name_H-M   'P 1'
#
loop_
_entity.id
_entity.type
_entity.pdbx_description
1 polymer ?
#
loop_
_entity_poly.entity_id
_entity_poly.type
_entity_poly.pdbx_seq_one_letter_code
_entity_poly.pdbx_strand_id
1 'polypeptide(L)'
;MEHDRGNMRVLEAHMAGLKRVVELRGGLDAIRASNSMVANLVFWIMMVSINEPMLLPLTYGDLDRDFGWLTNPTTATLLTHDGGEKDLREFGVDTATANVLHEVQRLSRNYSSIVNFGTPNEATKVLSGLCSVLEKLLQMSRFSSNDSPIPGLSQSCRLAGCLHVFTPLSGYFPDPTLMLHTLVRDLKSSLTHLIGAVGTKSHLLLWLLFVGGNTAHSMMPERSWFVGHLVVVVTDLRIRTWQEVRQYLVQLAFHDNFCDITFGKLWDEVKQKQDSLDVDLPPIETDVWCNQYLHPET
;
A
#
# COMPACT_ATOMS: atom_id res chain seq x y z
N MET A 1 -22.50 3.58 21.49
CA MET A 1 -21.38 2.96 22.24
C MET A 1 -21.68 1.55 22.76
N GLU A 2 -22.81 1.28 23.43
CA GLU A 2 -23.15 -0.10 23.84
C GLU A 2 -23.56 -1.01 22.66
N HIS A 3 -24.27 -0.46 21.66
CA HIS A 3 -24.64 -1.18 20.43
C HIS A 3 -23.42 -1.63 19.61
N ASP A 4 -22.39 -0.77 19.47
CA ASP A 4 -21.15 -1.13 18.74
C ASP A 4 -20.34 -2.21 19.47
N ARG A 5 -20.30 -2.17 20.81
CA ARG A 5 -19.65 -3.21 21.63
C ARG A 5 -20.41 -4.53 21.57
N GLY A 6 -21.74 -4.49 21.54
CA GLY A 6 -22.59 -5.67 21.34
C GLY A 6 -22.31 -6.34 19.99
N ASN A 7 -22.20 -5.54 18.92
CA ASN A 7 -21.88 -6.04 17.58
C ASN A 7 -20.48 -6.64 17.49
N MET A 8 -19.48 -6.04 18.14
CA MET A 8 -18.11 -6.59 18.14
C MET A 8 -18.04 -7.95 18.87
N ARG A 9 -18.69 -8.09 20.03
CA ARG A 9 -18.71 -9.37 20.78
C ARG A 9 -19.44 -10.47 20.01
N VAL A 10 -20.53 -10.12 19.32
CA VAL A 10 -21.25 -11.05 18.44
C VAL A 10 -20.38 -11.47 17.26
N LEU A 11 -19.66 -10.52 16.65
CA LEU A 11 -18.70 -10.81 15.58
C LEU A 11 -17.58 -11.73 16.05
N GLU A 12 -16.97 -11.46 17.20
CA GLU A 12 -15.95 -12.32 17.83
C GLU A 12 -16.48 -13.74 18.06
N ALA A 13 -17.70 -13.89 18.58
CA ALA A 13 -18.34 -15.19 18.78
C ALA A 13 -18.58 -15.92 17.46
N HIS A 14 -19.03 -15.23 16.41
CA HIS A 14 -19.20 -15.80 15.07
C HIS A 14 -17.87 -16.21 14.44
N MET A 15 -16.81 -15.40 14.58
CA MET A 15 -15.47 -15.73 14.09
C MET A 15 -14.90 -16.95 14.81
N ALA A 16 -15.04 -17.03 16.14
CA ALA A 16 -14.62 -18.20 16.91
C ALA A 16 -15.39 -19.48 16.49
N GLY A 17 -16.70 -19.35 16.28
CA GLY A 17 -17.52 -20.44 15.74
C GLY A 17 -17.09 -20.88 14.35
N LEU A 18 -16.85 -19.94 13.43
CA LEU A 18 -16.39 -20.21 12.07
C LEU A 18 -15.02 -20.91 12.07
N LYS A 19 -14.07 -20.41 12.87
CA LYS A 19 -12.77 -21.05 13.06
C LYS A 19 -12.91 -22.50 13.52
N ARG A 20 -13.77 -22.76 14.51
CA ARG A 20 -14.03 -24.12 14.99
C ARG A 20 -14.65 -25.02 13.91
N VAL A 21 -15.54 -24.49 13.08
CA VAL A 21 -16.12 -25.24 11.95
C VAL A 21 -15.04 -25.59 10.91
N VAL A 22 -14.11 -24.68 10.63
CA VAL A 22 -12.96 -24.94 9.76
C VAL A 22 -12.07 -26.04 10.33
N GLU A 23 -11.75 -25.97 11.62
CA GLU A 23 -10.95 -26.99 12.32
C GLU A 23 -11.63 -28.36 12.30
N LEU A 24 -12.95 -28.43 12.53
CA LEU A 24 -13.72 -29.67 12.45
C LEU A 24 -13.73 -30.30 11.06
N ARG A 25 -13.56 -29.49 10.00
CA ARG A 25 -13.41 -29.98 8.62
C ARG A 25 -11.98 -30.38 8.26
N GLY A 26 -11.04 -30.32 9.20
CA GLY A 26 -9.63 -30.64 8.97
C GLY A 26 -8.79 -29.46 8.50
N GLY A 27 -9.25 -28.23 8.74
CA GLY A 27 -8.53 -27.00 8.37
C GLY A 27 -8.91 -26.44 7.00
N LEU A 28 -8.29 -25.32 6.63
CA LEU A 28 -8.60 -24.64 5.37
C LEU A 28 -8.14 -25.43 4.15
N ASP A 29 -7.06 -26.19 4.27
CA ASP A 29 -6.53 -27.03 3.18
C ASP A 29 -7.51 -28.15 2.80
N ALA A 30 -8.14 -28.78 3.80
CA ALA A 30 -9.17 -29.80 3.58
C ALA A 30 -10.40 -29.20 2.88
N ILE A 31 -10.80 -27.98 3.26
CA ILE A 31 -11.87 -27.25 2.56
C ILE A 31 -11.43 -26.94 1.11
N ARG A 32 -10.19 -26.45 0.91
CA ARG A 32 -9.66 -26.09 -0.40
C ARG A 32 -9.61 -27.27 -1.36
N ALA A 33 -9.31 -28.47 -0.86
CA ALA A 33 -9.31 -29.72 -1.63
C ALA A 33 -10.70 -30.07 -2.17
N SER A 34 -11.77 -29.72 -1.43
CA SER A 34 -13.15 -29.91 -1.87
C SER A 34 -13.66 -28.76 -2.75
N ASN A 35 -13.39 -27.50 -2.36
CA ASN A 35 -13.81 -26.30 -3.07
C ASN A 35 -12.88 -25.14 -2.69
N SER A 36 -11.98 -24.78 -3.60
CA SER A 36 -11.01 -23.71 -3.36
C SER A 36 -11.64 -22.33 -3.22
N MET A 37 -12.76 -22.08 -3.90
CA MET A 37 -13.48 -20.81 -3.80
C MET A 37 -14.03 -20.58 -2.40
N VAL A 38 -14.57 -21.63 -1.76
CA VAL A 38 -15.08 -21.56 -0.39
C VAL A 38 -13.95 -21.31 0.61
N ALA A 39 -12.82 -21.98 0.47
CA ALA A 39 -11.64 -21.73 1.31
C ALA A 39 -11.17 -20.26 1.20
N ASN A 40 -11.11 -19.72 -0.01
CA ASN A 40 -10.72 -18.33 -0.24
C ASN A 40 -11.70 -17.34 0.41
N LEU A 41 -13.01 -17.56 0.24
CA LEU A 41 -14.03 -16.70 0.84
C LEU A 41 -14.01 -16.75 2.37
N VAL A 42 -13.86 -17.93 2.96
CA VAL A 42 -13.80 -18.09 4.41
C VAL A 42 -12.59 -17.34 4.99
N PHE A 43 -11.42 -17.47 4.36
CA PHE A 43 -10.23 -16.72 4.75
C PHE A 43 -10.43 -15.21 4.60
N TRP A 44 -10.91 -14.78 3.43
CA TRP A 44 -11.17 -13.38 3.12
C TRP A 44 -12.13 -12.73 4.12
N ILE A 45 -13.24 -13.42 4.43
CA ILE A 45 -14.24 -12.95 5.39
C ILE A 45 -13.62 -12.78 6.78
N MET A 46 -12.86 -13.75 7.26
CA MET A 46 -12.20 -13.62 8.57
C MET A 46 -11.16 -12.51 8.60
N MET A 47 -10.40 -12.33 7.52
CA MET A 47 -9.39 -11.30 7.41
C MET A 47 -9.98 -9.89 7.41
N VAL A 48 -11.05 -9.67 6.66
CA VAL A 48 -11.71 -8.36 6.61
C VAL A 48 -12.47 -8.09 7.92
N SER A 49 -13.14 -9.10 8.47
CA SER A 49 -14.02 -8.92 9.63
C SER A 49 -13.28 -8.60 10.93
N ILE A 50 -12.05 -9.08 11.10
CA ILE A 50 -11.31 -8.84 12.35
C ILE A 50 -10.92 -7.37 12.53
N ASN A 51 -10.88 -6.57 11.45
CA ASN A 51 -10.44 -5.17 11.39
C ASN A 51 -8.99 -4.89 11.87
N GLU A 52 -8.39 -5.86 12.55
CA GLU A 52 -7.00 -5.95 12.99
C GLU A 52 -6.33 -7.09 12.22
N PRO A 53 -5.89 -6.85 10.97
CA PRO A 53 -5.36 -7.91 10.11
C PRO A 53 -4.03 -8.45 10.64
N MET A 54 -3.42 -7.77 11.62
CA MET A 54 -2.28 -8.24 12.41
C MET A 54 -2.65 -9.31 13.45
N LEU A 55 -3.92 -9.65 13.64
CA LEU A 55 -4.38 -10.66 14.60
C LEU A 55 -5.17 -11.81 13.96
N LEU A 56 -5.02 -12.02 12.64
CA LEU A 56 -5.66 -13.11 11.89
C LEU A 56 -5.74 -14.42 12.69
N PRO A 57 -6.95 -14.95 12.91
CA PRO A 57 -7.19 -16.11 13.77
C PRO A 57 -6.95 -17.43 13.04
N LEU A 58 -6.89 -17.40 11.71
CA LEU A 58 -6.70 -18.53 10.82
C LEU A 58 -5.58 -18.21 9.84
N THR A 59 -4.71 -19.19 9.64
CA THR A 59 -3.70 -19.21 8.60
C THR A 59 -4.32 -19.70 7.29
N TYR A 60 -3.98 -19.08 6.15
CA TYR A 60 -4.49 -19.54 4.86
C TYR A 60 -3.89 -20.92 4.49
N GLY A 61 -2.78 -21.34 5.10
CA GLY A 61 -2.27 -22.71 5.02
C GLY A 61 -1.15 -22.91 4.02
N ASP A 62 -0.69 -21.84 3.37
CA ASP A 62 0.49 -21.87 2.49
C ASP A 62 1.82 -21.71 3.25
N LEU A 63 1.79 -21.62 4.59
CA LEU A 63 2.99 -21.40 5.40
C LEU A 63 3.94 -22.62 5.45
N ASP A 64 3.48 -23.80 5.02
CA ASP A 64 4.33 -25.02 4.98
C ASP A 64 4.91 -25.30 3.58
N ARG A 65 4.59 -24.45 2.58
CA ARG A 65 5.18 -24.55 1.24
C ARG A 65 6.48 -23.74 1.19
N ASP A 66 7.59 -24.43 1.46
CA ASP A 66 8.97 -24.07 1.19
C ASP A 66 9.23 -22.56 0.99
N PHE A 67 9.55 -21.88 2.09
CA PHE A 67 9.90 -20.46 2.13
C PHE A 67 11.25 -20.13 1.48
N GLY A 68 11.95 -21.12 0.90
CA GLY A 68 13.26 -20.90 0.27
C GLY A 68 13.25 -19.72 -0.72
N TRP A 69 12.13 -19.50 -1.43
CA TRP A 69 11.97 -18.37 -2.35
C TRP A 69 11.86 -17.00 -1.67
N LEU A 70 11.28 -16.89 -0.46
CA LEU A 70 11.20 -15.60 0.26
C LEU A 70 12.60 -15.09 0.60
N THR A 71 13.51 -16.00 0.93
CA THR A 71 14.90 -15.68 1.21
C THR A 71 15.78 -15.69 -0.05
N ASN A 72 15.24 -16.09 -1.21
CA ASN A 72 16.03 -16.27 -2.41
C ASN A 72 16.37 -14.93 -3.05
N PRO A 73 17.66 -14.55 -3.15
CA PRO A 73 18.08 -13.29 -3.74
C PRO A 73 17.90 -13.22 -5.26
N THR A 74 17.60 -14.33 -5.95
CA THR A 74 17.45 -14.34 -7.42
C THR A 74 16.00 -14.12 -7.89
N THR A 75 15.02 -14.09 -6.97
CA THR A 75 13.59 -13.94 -7.29
C THR A 75 13.09 -12.48 -7.20
N ALA A 76 13.97 -11.54 -6.82
CA ALA A 76 13.59 -10.18 -6.40
C ALA A 76 13.51 -9.14 -7.52
N THR A 77 13.80 -9.50 -8.78
CA THR A 77 13.79 -8.52 -9.89
C THR A 77 12.36 -8.16 -10.29
N LEU A 78 11.97 -6.90 -10.05
CA LEU A 78 10.70 -6.36 -10.50
C LEU A 78 10.78 -6.02 -11.98
N LEU A 79 9.97 -6.68 -12.80
CA LEU A 79 9.75 -6.26 -14.18
C LEU A 79 8.93 -4.97 -14.16
N THR A 80 9.49 -3.80 -14.42
CA THR A 80 8.77 -2.52 -14.44
C THR A 80 7.82 -2.42 -15.64
N HIS A 81 6.86 -1.49 -15.61
CA HIS A 81 5.85 -1.38 -16.68
C HIS A 81 6.42 -0.80 -17.99
N ASP A 82 7.61 -0.22 -17.94
CA ASP A 82 8.44 0.19 -19.09
C ASP A 82 9.33 -0.95 -19.63
N GLY A 83 9.24 -2.16 -19.06
CA GLY A 83 10.00 -3.34 -19.50
C GLY A 83 11.41 -3.44 -18.93
N GLY A 84 11.79 -2.56 -18.01
CA GLY A 84 13.03 -2.69 -17.23
C GLY A 84 12.94 -3.75 -16.12
N GLU A 85 14.09 -4.11 -15.56
CA GLU A 85 14.16 -4.88 -14.31
C GLU A 85 14.73 -3.97 -13.22
N LYS A 86 14.05 -3.87 -12.08
CA LYS A 86 14.54 -3.14 -10.91
C LYS A 86 14.56 -4.01 -9.68
N ASP A 87 15.61 -3.88 -8.89
CA ASP A 87 15.74 -4.59 -7.63
C ASP A 87 15.42 -3.65 -6.46
N LEU A 88 14.38 -3.97 -5.68
CA LEU A 88 14.02 -3.17 -4.51
C LEU A 88 15.08 -3.15 -3.42
N ARG A 89 16.02 -4.12 -3.44
CA ARG A 89 17.14 -4.16 -2.49
C ARG A 89 18.10 -3.00 -2.69
N GLU A 90 18.20 -2.46 -3.91
CA GLU A 90 18.99 -1.24 -4.18
C GLU A 90 18.44 -0.02 -3.42
N PHE A 91 17.16 -0.04 -3.08
CA PHE A 91 16.50 1.00 -2.28
C PHE A 91 16.57 0.73 -0.77
N GLY A 92 17.23 -0.36 -0.34
CA GLY A 92 17.37 -0.74 1.07
C GLY A 92 16.20 -1.54 1.65
N VAL A 93 15.36 -2.13 0.80
CA VAL A 93 14.29 -3.05 1.21
C VAL A 93 14.88 -4.45 1.46
N ASP A 94 14.43 -5.12 2.51
CA ASP A 94 14.84 -6.50 2.79
C ASP A 94 14.38 -7.49 1.70
N THR A 95 15.14 -8.56 1.50
CA THR A 95 14.91 -9.56 0.45
C THR A 95 13.51 -10.19 0.53
N ALA A 96 13.00 -10.46 1.74
CA ALA A 96 11.71 -11.09 1.89
C ALA A 96 10.57 -10.15 1.47
N THR A 97 10.63 -8.87 1.89
CA THR A 97 9.66 -7.86 1.47
C THR A 97 9.74 -7.60 -0.04
N ALA A 98 10.94 -7.55 -0.61
CA ALA A 98 11.12 -7.39 -2.05
C ALA A 98 10.46 -8.53 -2.85
N ASN A 99 10.68 -9.79 -2.42
CA ASN A 99 10.08 -10.97 -3.04
C ASN A 99 8.55 -11.00 -2.94
N VAL A 100 7.98 -10.62 -1.79
CA VAL A 100 6.53 -10.56 -1.65
C VAL A 100 5.92 -9.44 -2.49
N LEU A 101 6.59 -8.28 -2.59
CA LEU A 101 6.14 -7.20 -3.47
C LEU A 101 6.23 -7.57 -4.96
N HIS A 102 7.22 -8.36 -5.36
CA HIS A 102 7.26 -8.96 -6.70
C HIS A 102 6.04 -9.85 -6.96
N GLU A 103 5.63 -10.65 -5.97
CA GLU A 103 4.41 -11.46 -6.08
C GLU A 103 3.12 -10.62 -6.14
N VAL A 104 3.03 -9.54 -5.34
CA VAL A 104 1.92 -8.55 -5.46
C VAL A 104 1.84 -8.04 -6.89
N GLN A 105 2.98 -7.68 -7.46
CA GLN A 105 3.06 -7.13 -8.80
C GLN A 105 2.59 -8.13 -9.87
N ARG A 106 3.11 -9.37 -9.80
CA ARG A 106 2.73 -10.47 -10.69
C ARG A 106 1.22 -10.71 -10.64
N LEU A 107 0.64 -10.69 -9.43
CA LEU A 107 -0.80 -10.86 -9.25
C LEU A 107 -1.62 -9.69 -9.80
N SER A 108 -1.17 -8.43 -9.63
CA SER A 108 -1.88 -7.26 -10.21
C SER A 108 -1.98 -7.37 -11.73
N ARG A 109 -0.88 -7.74 -12.39
CA ARG A 109 -0.85 -7.93 -13.86
C ARG A 109 -1.80 -9.04 -14.32
N ASN A 110 -1.82 -10.15 -13.59
CA ASN A 110 -2.72 -11.26 -13.87
C ASN A 110 -4.19 -10.87 -13.63
N TYR A 111 -4.48 -10.11 -12.57
CA TYR A 111 -5.82 -9.61 -12.29
C TYR A 111 -6.33 -8.73 -13.44
N SER A 112 -5.52 -7.77 -13.88
CA SER A 112 -5.87 -6.87 -15.00
C SER A 112 -6.03 -7.58 -16.34
N SER A 113 -5.34 -8.70 -16.59
CA SER A 113 -5.59 -9.50 -17.80
C SER A 113 -6.89 -10.33 -17.69
N ILE A 114 -7.19 -10.85 -16.50
CA ILE A 114 -8.35 -11.73 -16.23
C ILE A 114 -9.67 -10.97 -16.16
N VAL A 115 -9.71 -9.75 -15.61
CA VAL A 115 -10.91 -8.89 -15.62
C VAL A 115 -11.42 -8.65 -17.04
N ASN A 116 -10.54 -8.72 -18.04
CA ASN A 116 -10.90 -8.49 -19.43
C ASN A 116 -11.28 -9.77 -20.20
N PHE A 117 -10.85 -10.97 -19.79
CA PHE A 117 -11.00 -12.20 -20.61
C PHE A 117 -11.12 -13.55 -19.86
N GLY A 118 -11.20 -13.57 -18.52
CA GLY A 118 -10.93 -14.77 -17.72
C GLY A 118 -12.11 -15.73 -17.46
N THR A 119 -11.75 -17.00 -17.23
CA THR A 119 -12.63 -18.08 -16.79
C THR A 119 -12.79 -18.13 -15.25
N PRO A 120 -13.84 -18.76 -14.69
CA PRO A 120 -14.03 -18.90 -13.24
C PRO A 120 -12.87 -19.58 -12.50
N ASN A 121 -12.16 -20.49 -13.18
CA ASN A 121 -11.00 -21.19 -12.61
C ASN A 121 -9.79 -20.25 -12.46
N GLU A 122 -9.60 -19.32 -13.39
CA GLU A 122 -8.54 -18.31 -13.32
C GLU A 122 -8.83 -17.28 -12.22
N ALA A 123 -10.07 -16.84 -12.09
CA ALA A 123 -10.49 -15.98 -10.97
C ALA A 123 -10.22 -16.64 -9.61
N THR A 124 -10.49 -17.94 -9.48
CA THR A 124 -10.21 -18.70 -8.25
C THR A 124 -8.70 -18.75 -7.96
N LYS A 125 -7.86 -18.97 -8.97
CA LYS A 125 -6.39 -18.97 -8.82
C LYS A 125 -5.84 -17.61 -8.41
N VAL A 126 -6.35 -16.52 -9.00
CA VAL A 126 -5.97 -15.16 -8.62
C VAL A 126 -6.33 -14.89 -7.17
N LEU A 127 -7.57 -15.18 -6.76
CA LEU A 127 -7.98 -14.94 -5.38
C LEU A 127 -7.18 -15.77 -4.38
N SER A 128 -6.85 -17.03 -4.71
CA SER A 128 -5.95 -17.86 -3.90
C SER A 128 -4.57 -17.21 -3.75
N GLY A 129 -4.03 -16.67 -4.83
CA GLY A 129 -2.76 -15.94 -4.82
C GLY A 129 -2.84 -14.67 -3.97
N LEU A 130 -3.90 -13.88 -4.11
CA LEU A 130 -4.14 -12.67 -3.31
C LEU A 130 -4.23 -13.01 -1.81
N CYS A 131 -4.98 -14.05 -1.44
CA CYS A 131 -5.08 -14.50 -0.05
C CYS A 131 -3.72 -14.92 0.53
N SER A 132 -2.93 -15.67 -0.23
CA SER A 132 -1.59 -16.12 0.16
C SER A 132 -0.61 -14.96 0.34
N VAL A 133 -0.62 -13.99 -0.59
CA VAL A 133 0.25 -12.80 -0.53
C VAL A 133 -0.15 -11.87 0.61
N LEU A 134 -1.45 -11.63 0.80
CA LEU A 134 -1.95 -10.82 1.91
C LEU A 134 -1.61 -11.44 3.25
N GLU A 135 -1.80 -12.75 3.42
CA GLU A 135 -1.36 -13.43 4.64
C GLU A 135 0.12 -13.16 4.92
N LYS A 136 0.99 -13.34 3.93
CA LYS A 136 2.44 -13.14 4.07
C LYS A 136 2.79 -11.71 4.44
N LEU A 137 2.25 -10.72 3.72
CA LEU A 137 2.47 -9.30 4.02
C LEU A 137 2.04 -8.95 5.44
N LEU A 138 0.87 -9.42 5.85
CA LEU A 138 0.30 -9.15 7.17
C LEU A 138 1.10 -9.84 8.28
N GLN A 139 1.54 -11.08 8.09
CA GLN A 139 2.37 -11.79 9.08
C GLN A 139 3.76 -11.18 9.21
N MET A 140 4.41 -10.84 8.10
CA MET A 140 5.72 -10.18 8.13
C MET A 140 5.65 -8.77 8.71
N SER A 141 4.50 -8.10 8.65
CA SER A 141 4.30 -6.83 9.33
C SER A 141 4.14 -6.97 10.86
N ARG A 142 3.79 -8.16 11.38
CA ARG A 142 3.69 -8.41 12.83
C ARG A 142 5.06 -8.58 13.48
N PHE A 143 5.91 -9.34 12.82
CA PHE A 143 7.26 -9.62 13.28
C PHE A 143 8.18 -8.59 12.62
N SER A 144 8.22 -7.38 13.19
CA SER A 144 9.19 -6.36 12.80
C SER A 144 10.59 -6.91 13.07
N SER A 145 11.17 -7.61 12.10
CA SER A 145 12.57 -7.98 12.12
C SER A 145 13.38 -6.76 11.73
N ASN A 146 14.46 -6.50 12.46
CA ASN A 146 15.38 -5.37 12.28
C ASN A 146 16.24 -5.50 11.01
N ASP A 147 15.69 -6.05 9.93
CA ASP A 147 16.48 -6.61 8.83
C ASP A 147 16.73 -5.65 7.66
N SER A 148 16.26 -4.40 7.73
CA SER A 148 16.55 -3.38 6.71
C SER A 148 17.57 -2.35 7.21
N PRO A 149 18.52 -1.93 6.35
CA PRO A 149 19.48 -0.87 6.69
C PRO A 149 18.79 0.46 7.03
N ILE A 150 17.55 0.64 6.56
CA ILE A 150 16.72 1.80 6.85
C ILE A 150 15.57 1.36 7.77
N PRO A 151 15.51 1.85 9.02
CA PRO A 151 14.43 1.53 9.95
C PRO A 151 13.05 1.90 9.37
N GLY A 152 12.10 0.95 9.41
CA GLY A 152 10.71 1.20 9.00
C GLY A 152 10.45 1.21 7.49
N LEU A 153 11.47 1.16 6.62
CA LEU A 153 11.26 1.15 5.16
C LEU A 153 10.53 -0.12 4.72
N SER A 154 11.06 -1.27 5.09
CA SER A 154 10.46 -2.57 4.80
C SER A 154 9.06 -2.71 5.36
N GLN A 155 8.82 -2.21 6.58
CA GLN A 155 7.49 -2.20 7.17
C GLN A 155 6.52 -1.32 6.36
N SER A 156 6.95 -0.12 5.97
CA SER A 156 6.17 0.79 5.13
C SER A 156 5.84 0.14 3.78
N CYS A 157 6.80 -0.54 3.16
CA CYS A 157 6.62 -1.29 1.92
C CYS A 157 5.60 -2.42 2.06
N ARG A 158 5.63 -3.18 3.16
CA ARG A 158 4.64 -4.24 3.42
C ARG A 158 3.23 -3.69 3.60
N LEU A 159 3.08 -2.62 4.39
CA LEU A 159 1.81 -1.96 4.62
C LEU A 159 1.24 -1.35 3.33
N ALA A 160 2.07 -0.66 2.55
CA ALA A 160 1.67 -0.14 1.25
C ALA A 160 1.31 -1.26 0.27
N GLY A 161 2.02 -2.39 0.27
CA GLY A 161 1.65 -3.57 -0.50
C GLY A 161 0.26 -4.09 -0.15
N CYS A 162 -0.08 -4.19 1.14
CA CYS A 162 -1.43 -4.55 1.59
C CYS A 162 -2.47 -3.57 1.06
N LEU A 163 -2.25 -2.26 1.25
CA LEU A 163 -3.16 -1.23 0.79
C LEU A 163 -3.36 -1.28 -0.73
N HIS A 164 -2.29 -1.48 -1.49
CA HIS A 164 -2.34 -1.59 -2.94
C HIS A 164 -3.20 -2.78 -3.39
N VAL A 165 -3.12 -3.92 -2.70
CA VAL A 165 -3.95 -5.11 -2.99
C VAL A 165 -5.41 -4.90 -2.56
N PHE A 166 -5.66 -4.30 -1.39
CA PHE A 166 -7.02 -4.11 -0.87
C PHE A 166 -7.80 -2.99 -1.54
N THR A 167 -7.12 -1.97 -2.07
CA THR A 167 -7.80 -0.78 -2.63
C THR A 167 -8.73 -1.13 -3.81
N PRO A 168 -8.32 -1.92 -4.82
CA PRO A 168 -9.22 -2.36 -5.88
C PRO A 168 -10.39 -3.22 -5.40
N LEU A 169 -10.24 -3.86 -4.24
CA LEU A 169 -11.25 -4.75 -3.64
C LEU A 169 -12.22 -3.98 -2.73
N SER A 170 -11.95 -2.70 -2.49
CA SER A 170 -12.85 -1.80 -1.75
C SER A 170 -14.11 -1.55 -2.58
N GLY A 171 -15.27 -1.94 -2.06
CA GLY A 171 -16.55 -1.90 -2.77
C GLY A 171 -17.19 -3.26 -3.03
N TYR A 172 -16.47 -4.35 -2.75
CA TYR A 172 -17.03 -5.71 -2.73
C TYR A 172 -17.27 -6.19 -1.30
N PHE A 173 -18.29 -7.03 -1.10
CA PHE A 173 -18.56 -7.64 0.20
C PHE A 173 -17.57 -8.79 0.48
N PRO A 174 -17.01 -8.89 1.69
CA PRO A 174 -17.09 -7.97 2.83
C PRO A 174 -16.25 -6.70 2.64
N ASP A 175 -16.77 -5.57 3.12
CA ASP A 175 -16.15 -4.25 2.96
C ASP A 175 -14.88 -4.09 3.82
N PRO A 176 -13.69 -3.91 3.20
CA PRO A 176 -12.42 -3.77 3.91
C PRO A 176 -12.19 -2.38 4.53
N THR A 177 -13.13 -1.43 4.44
CA THR A 177 -12.94 -0.03 4.85
C THR A 177 -12.31 0.13 6.23
N LEU A 178 -12.83 -0.53 7.27
CA LEU A 178 -12.29 -0.40 8.63
C LEU A 178 -10.85 -0.93 8.75
N MET A 179 -10.55 -2.05 8.11
CA MET A 179 -9.21 -2.61 8.05
C MET A 179 -8.24 -1.67 7.30
N LEU A 180 -8.71 -1.05 6.21
CA LEU A 180 -7.94 -0.06 5.47
C LEU A 180 -7.61 1.18 6.33
N HIS A 181 -8.55 1.64 7.16
CA HIS A 181 -8.28 2.74 8.10
C HIS A 181 -7.13 2.41 9.05
N THR A 182 -7.13 1.19 9.63
CA THR A 182 -6.06 0.72 10.50
C THR A 182 -4.71 0.67 9.75
N LEU A 183 -4.69 0.07 8.56
CA LEU A 183 -3.48 -0.04 7.75
C LEU A 183 -2.92 1.32 7.29
N VAL A 184 -3.79 2.27 6.93
CA VAL A 184 -3.40 3.65 6.55
C VAL A 184 -2.79 4.38 7.74
N ARG A 185 -3.38 4.25 8.93
CA ARG A 185 -2.86 4.85 10.16
C ARG A 185 -1.48 4.28 10.52
N ASP A 186 -1.33 2.97 10.42
CA ASP A 186 -0.06 2.30 10.71
C ASP A 186 1.01 2.69 9.69
N LEU A 187 0.64 2.80 8.40
CA LEU A 187 1.54 3.28 7.35
C LEU A 187 1.99 4.72 7.63
N LYS A 188 1.07 5.62 7.99
CA LYS A 188 1.41 7.00 8.38
C LYS A 188 2.40 7.04 9.54
N SER A 189 2.19 6.22 10.57
CA SER A 189 3.12 6.13 11.71
C SER A 189 4.50 5.70 11.24
N SER A 190 4.59 4.65 10.42
CA SER A 190 5.84 4.13 9.87
C SER A 190 6.56 5.15 8.98
N LEU A 191 5.82 5.84 8.10
CA LEU A 191 6.37 6.85 7.20
C LEU A 191 6.87 8.10 7.93
N THR A 192 6.23 8.48 9.04
CA THR A 192 6.68 9.63 9.84
C THR A 192 8.11 9.42 10.33
N HIS A 193 8.46 8.20 10.75
CA HIS A 193 9.83 7.85 11.12
C HIS A 193 10.76 7.78 9.90
N LEU A 194 10.29 7.23 8.79
CA LEU A 194 11.06 7.08 7.56
C LEU A 194 11.47 8.41 6.92
N ILE A 195 10.56 9.39 6.88
CA ILE A 195 10.80 10.71 6.25
C ILE A 195 11.96 11.43 6.94
N GLY A 196 12.08 11.28 8.26
CA GLY A 196 13.20 11.82 9.03
C GLY A 196 14.55 11.14 8.73
N ALA A 197 14.55 9.87 8.26
CA ALA A 197 15.75 9.07 8.05
C ALA A 197 16.25 9.06 6.59
N VAL A 198 15.35 8.99 5.61
CA VAL A 198 15.67 8.82 4.18
C VAL A 198 15.68 10.15 3.42
N GLY A 199 15.03 11.18 3.98
CA GLY A 199 14.78 12.44 3.28
C GLY A 199 13.71 12.30 2.19
N THR A 200 13.40 13.43 1.55
CA THR A 200 12.26 13.62 0.64
C THR A 200 12.55 13.28 -0.83
N LYS A 201 13.79 12.88 -1.17
CA LYS A 201 14.22 12.63 -2.56
C LYS A 201 14.10 11.18 -3.02
N SER A 202 13.44 10.33 -2.24
CA SER A 202 13.27 8.91 -2.59
C SER A 202 12.04 8.70 -3.47
N HIS A 203 12.25 8.11 -4.65
CA HIS A 203 11.15 7.68 -5.52
C HIS A 203 10.26 6.62 -4.85
N LEU A 204 10.83 5.78 -3.97
CA LEU A 204 10.06 4.79 -3.22
C LEU A 204 9.14 5.47 -2.20
N LEU A 205 9.59 6.55 -1.56
CA LEU A 205 8.76 7.37 -0.67
C LEU A 205 7.58 8.00 -1.42
N LEU A 206 7.81 8.46 -2.66
CA LEU A 206 6.74 8.95 -3.53
C LEU A 206 5.66 7.88 -3.71
N TRP A 207 6.03 6.65 -4.09
CA TRP A 207 5.08 5.55 -4.25
C TRP A 207 4.33 5.22 -2.94
N LEU A 208 5.04 5.14 -1.81
CA LEU A 208 4.43 4.87 -0.50
C LEU A 208 3.37 5.92 -0.12
N LEU A 209 3.66 7.20 -0.37
CA LEU A 209 2.73 8.30 -0.11
C LEU A 209 1.54 8.29 -1.07
N PHE A 210 1.75 7.97 -2.35
CA PHE A 210 0.67 7.85 -3.35
C PHE A 210 -0.30 6.73 -2.99
N VAL A 211 0.22 5.55 -2.63
CA VAL A 211 -0.63 4.42 -2.23
C VAL A 211 -1.43 4.77 -0.98
N GLY A 212 -0.78 5.29 0.06
CA GLY A 212 -1.46 5.69 1.30
C GLY A 212 -2.50 6.79 1.08
N GLY A 213 -2.17 7.83 0.31
CA GLY A 213 -3.07 8.93 -0.02
C GLY A 213 -4.26 8.51 -0.89
N ASN A 214 -4.06 7.54 -1.78
CA ASN A 214 -5.13 7.01 -2.63
C ASN A 214 -6.10 6.11 -1.85
N THR A 215 -5.59 5.31 -0.92
CA THR A 215 -6.43 4.46 -0.07
C THR A 215 -7.12 5.26 1.04
N ALA A 216 -6.52 6.37 1.47
CA ALA A 216 -7.14 7.32 2.38
C ALA A 216 -8.34 8.00 1.70
N HIS A 217 -9.53 7.48 1.97
CA HIS A 217 -10.78 8.04 1.49
C HIS A 217 -10.94 9.49 2.00
N SER A 218 -11.70 10.32 1.29
CA SER A 218 -11.86 11.75 1.61
C SER A 218 -12.34 12.06 3.03
N MET A 219 -12.91 11.09 3.72
CA MET A 219 -13.38 11.20 5.12
C MET A 219 -12.30 10.86 6.15
N MET A 220 -11.15 10.32 5.75
CA MET A 220 -10.06 10.00 6.66
C MET A 220 -9.20 11.25 6.94
N PRO A 221 -8.94 11.60 8.22
CA PRO A 221 -8.10 12.75 8.56
C PRO A 221 -6.67 12.61 8.01
N GLU A 222 -6.19 11.37 7.86
CA GLU A 222 -4.87 11.03 7.32
C GLU A 222 -4.65 11.53 5.88
N ARG A 223 -5.71 11.67 5.07
CA ARG A 223 -5.59 12.10 3.67
C ARG A 223 -4.88 13.45 3.54
N SER A 224 -5.23 14.40 4.42
CA SER A 224 -4.60 15.73 4.46
C SER A 224 -3.10 15.68 4.75
N TRP A 225 -2.65 14.72 5.56
CA TRP A 225 -1.26 14.46 5.90
C TRP A 225 -0.50 13.89 4.70
N PHE A 226 -1.07 12.90 4.00
CA PHE A 226 -0.47 12.34 2.79
C PHE A 226 -0.33 13.39 1.69
N VAL A 227 -1.40 14.14 1.39
CA VAL A 227 -1.36 15.20 0.38
C VAL A 227 -0.35 16.29 0.77
N GLY A 228 -0.26 16.67 2.05
CA GLY A 228 0.74 17.63 2.52
C GLY A 228 2.18 17.18 2.28
N HIS A 229 2.51 15.92 2.59
CA HIS A 229 3.86 15.38 2.37
C HIS A 229 4.14 15.11 0.89
N LEU A 230 3.12 14.77 0.10
CA LEU A 230 3.24 14.67 -1.36
C LEU A 230 3.64 15.99 -1.99
N VAL A 231 3.07 17.13 -1.57
CA VAL A 231 3.47 18.46 -2.06
C VAL A 231 4.96 18.70 -1.83
N VAL A 232 5.47 18.39 -0.63
CA VAL A 232 6.89 18.57 -0.28
C VAL A 232 7.78 17.68 -1.17
N VAL A 233 7.48 16.38 -1.25
CA VAL A 233 8.27 15.42 -2.04
C VAL A 233 8.28 15.76 -3.53
N VAL A 234 7.12 16.15 -4.07
CA VAL A 234 6.96 16.54 -5.49
C VAL A 234 7.75 17.81 -5.78
N THR A 235 7.74 18.78 -4.85
CA THR A 235 8.54 20.01 -4.96
C THR A 235 10.03 19.72 -4.93
N ASP A 236 10.48 18.85 -4.01
CA ASP A 236 11.88 18.45 -3.88
C ASP A 236 12.40 17.63 -5.06
N LEU A 237 11.55 16.77 -5.64
CA LEU A 237 11.82 16.03 -6.88
C LEU A 237 11.63 16.90 -8.14
N ARG A 238 11.18 18.15 -7.98
CA ARG A 238 10.89 19.12 -9.06
C ARG A 238 9.89 18.60 -10.10
N ILE A 239 8.95 17.77 -9.68
CA ILE A 239 7.95 17.17 -10.56
C ILE A 239 6.82 18.17 -10.80
N ARG A 240 6.54 18.47 -12.07
CA ARG A 240 5.56 19.49 -12.45
C ARG A 240 4.29 18.92 -13.06
N THR A 241 4.38 17.74 -13.66
CA THR A 241 3.28 17.15 -14.42
C THR A 241 2.90 15.76 -13.91
N TRP A 242 1.64 15.37 -14.12
CA TRP A 242 1.18 14.00 -13.85
C TRP A 242 1.98 12.96 -14.64
N GLN A 243 2.38 13.31 -15.87
CA GLN A 243 3.15 12.41 -16.74
C GLN A 243 4.53 12.08 -16.15
N GLU A 244 5.21 13.04 -15.53
CA GLU A 244 6.47 12.82 -14.81
C GLU A 244 6.26 11.92 -13.60
N VAL A 245 5.24 12.17 -12.77
CA VAL A 245 4.88 11.28 -11.65
C VAL A 245 4.65 9.87 -12.16
N ARG A 246 3.85 9.73 -13.22
CA ARG A 246 3.54 8.45 -13.84
C ARG A 246 4.80 7.73 -14.31
N GLN A 247 5.77 8.42 -14.91
CA GLN A 247 7.05 7.83 -15.30
C GLN A 247 7.79 7.22 -14.10
N TYR A 248 7.82 7.92 -12.96
CA TYR A 248 8.46 7.42 -11.74
C TYR A 248 7.71 6.24 -11.12
N LEU A 249 6.38 6.25 -11.16
CA LEU A 249 5.55 5.15 -10.63
C LEU A 249 5.61 3.90 -11.53
N VAL A 250 5.60 4.08 -12.86
CA VAL A 250 5.79 3.00 -13.85
C VAL A 250 7.16 2.33 -13.67
N GLN A 251 8.18 3.14 -13.40
CA GLN A 251 9.53 2.70 -13.07
C GLN A 251 9.64 1.95 -11.75
N LEU A 252 8.66 2.01 -10.86
CA LEU A 252 8.64 1.22 -9.63
C LEU A 252 7.76 -0.03 -9.75
N ALA A 253 7.32 -0.38 -10.95
CA ALA A 253 6.63 -1.63 -11.26
C ALA A 253 5.21 -1.78 -10.68
N PHE A 254 4.77 -0.88 -9.79
CA PHE A 254 3.49 -0.96 -9.06
C PHE A 254 2.34 -0.13 -9.69
N HIS A 255 2.52 0.45 -10.88
CA HIS A 255 1.48 1.23 -11.56
C HIS A 255 0.68 0.37 -12.55
N ASP A 256 -0.59 0.12 -12.24
CA ASP A 256 -1.55 -0.50 -13.16
C ASP A 256 -2.44 0.57 -13.81
N ASN A 257 -2.98 0.32 -15.01
CA ASN A 257 -3.93 1.20 -15.68
C ASN A 257 -5.17 1.48 -14.80
N PHE A 258 -5.51 0.55 -13.90
CA PHE A 258 -6.58 0.72 -12.91
C PHE A 258 -6.27 1.84 -11.88
N CYS A 259 -5.00 2.02 -11.52
CA CYS A 259 -4.57 3.04 -10.56
C CYS A 259 -4.39 4.42 -11.21
N ASP A 260 -4.36 4.52 -12.55
CA ASP A 260 -4.09 5.76 -13.27
C ASP A 260 -5.17 6.83 -13.01
N ILE A 261 -6.44 6.42 -12.99
CA ILE A 261 -7.57 7.34 -12.75
C ILE A 261 -7.57 7.83 -11.29
N THR A 262 -7.34 6.92 -10.35
CA THR A 262 -7.45 7.21 -8.91
C THR A 262 -6.24 8.01 -8.43
N PHE A 263 -5.04 7.68 -8.89
CA PHE A 263 -3.83 8.46 -8.62
C PHE A 263 -3.83 9.81 -9.34
N GLY A 264 -4.42 9.92 -10.54
CA GLY A 264 -4.62 11.20 -11.22
C GLY A 264 -5.50 12.17 -10.42
N LYS A 265 -6.60 11.68 -9.85
CA LYS A 265 -7.45 12.48 -8.94
C LYS A 265 -6.70 12.95 -7.69
N LEU A 266 -5.86 12.09 -7.12
CA LEU A 266 -5.01 12.46 -5.97
C LEU A 266 -3.98 13.53 -6.38
N TRP A 267 -3.41 13.42 -7.58
CA TRP A 267 -2.49 14.41 -8.11
C TRP A 267 -3.14 15.78 -8.30
N ASP A 268 -4.38 15.83 -8.81
CA ASP A 268 -5.13 17.08 -8.96
C ASP A 268 -5.32 17.78 -7.61
N GLU A 269 -5.59 17.01 -6.54
CA GLU A 269 -5.68 17.54 -5.17
C GLU A 269 -4.33 18.03 -4.64
N VAL A 270 -3.23 17.33 -4.93
CA VAL A 270 -1.87 17.77 -4.60
C VAL A 270 -1.55 19.09 -5.30
N LYS A 271 -1.94 19.23 -6.58
CA LYS A 271 -1.75 20.47 -7.35
C LYS A 271 -2.56 21.62 -6.80
N GLN A 272 -3.86 21.41 -6.54
CA GLN A 272 -4.70 22.42 -5.90
C GLN A 272 -4.12 22.89 -4.56
N LYS A 273 -3.58 21.97 -3.76
CA LYS A 273 -2.95 22.31 -2.49
C LYS A 273 -1.63 23.06 -2.68
N GLN A 274 -0.81 22.68 -3.65
CA GLN A 274 0.41 23.41 -4.01
C GLN A 274 0.08 24.85 -4.42
N ASP A 275 -0.89 25.03 -5.32
CA ASP A 275 -1.31 26.34 -5.80
C ASP A 275 -1.86 27.22 -4.66
N SER A 276 -2.61 26.63 -3.71
CA SER A 276 -3.09 27.36 -2.53
C SER A 276 -1.96 27.85 -1.61
N LEU A 277 -0.85 27.12 -1.53
CA LEU A 277 0.31 27.49 -0.71
C LEU A 277 1.20 28.54 -1.41
N ASP A 278 1.27 28.51 -2.74
CA ASP A 278 1.98 29.52 -3.53
C ASP A 278 1.27 30.89 -3.54
N VAL A 279 -0.06 30.92 -3.38
CA VAL A 279 -0.85 32.16 -3.30
C VAL A 279 -0.65 32.91 -1.96
N ASP A 280 -0.23 32.22 -0.89
CA ASP A 280 -0.01 32.80 0.44
C ASP A 280 1.40 33.43 0.62
N LEU A 281 2.27 33.35 -0.39
CA LEU A 281 3.49 34.15 -0.42
C LEU A 281 3.19 35.46 -1.15
N PRO A 282 3.06 36.62 -0.46
CA PRO A 282 3.10 37.88 -1.17
C PRO A 282 4.39 37.90 -2.00
N PRO A 283 4.35 38.39 -3.25
CA PRO A 283 5.56 38.57 -4.01
C PRO A 283 6.50 39.39 -3.13
N ILE A 284 7.70 38.86 -2.88
CA ILE A 284 8.78 39.68 -2.35
C ILE A 284 9.00 40.72 -3.45
N GLU A 285 8.36 41.88 -3.29
CA GLU A 285 8.79 43.12 -3.91
C GLU A 285 10.21 43.33 -3.39
N THR A 286 11.18 42.76 -4.09
CA THR A 286 12.55 43.26 -4.06
C THR A 286 12.55 44.59 -4.79
N ASP A 287 11.84 45.57 -4.25
CA ASP A 287 11.88 46.93 -4.74
C ASP A 287 12.69 47.80 -3.78
N VAL A 288 13.83 48.23 -4.30
CA VAL A 288 14.13 49.67 -4.38
C VAL A 288 14.30 50.39 -3.02
N TRP A 289 15.11 49.82 -2.11
CA TRP A 289 15.61 50.58 -0.94
C TRP A 289 17.15 50.63 -0.80
N CYS A 290 17.89 50.29 -1.84
CA CYS A 290 19.35 50.49 -1.89
C CYS A 290 19.77 51.10 -3.22
N ASN A 291 19.37 52.35 -3.51
CA ASN A 291 20.09 53.21 -4.50
C ASN A 291 19.64 54.69 -4.55
N GLN A 292 19.09 55.29 -3.48
CA GLN A 292 18.79 56.74 -3.47
C GLN A 292 19.62 57.59 -2.49
N TYR A 293 20.64 57.03 -1.84
CA TYR A 293 21.58 57.82 -1.06
C TYR A 293 23.01 57.40 -1.35
N LEU A 294 23.54 57.82 -2.50
CA LEU A 294 24.97 58.03 -2.73
C LEU A 294 25.17 58.60 -4.14
N HIS A 295 25.00 59.92 -4.28
CA HIS A 295 25.96 60.72 -5.05
C HIS A 295 25.97 62.17 -4.53
N PRO A 296 27.14 62.84 -4.62
CA PRO A 296 27.52 63.97 -3.79
C PRO A 296 27.20 65.32 -4.45
N GLU A 297 26.90 66.33 -3.63
CA GLU A 297 27.10 67.72 -4.01
C GLU A 297 28.08 68.39 -3.05
N THR A 298 29.04 69.09 -3.66
CA THR A 298 30.13 69.94 -3.16
C THR A 298 31.41 69.28 -2.66
#